data_AF-A0A3D4Q416-F1
#
_entry.id   AF-A0A3D4Q416-F1
#
_cell.length_a   1.000
_cell.length_b   1.000
_cell.length_c   1.000
_cell.angle_alpha   90.00
_cell.angle_beta   90.00
_cell.angle_gamma   90.00
#
_symmetry.space_group_name_H-M   'P 1'
#
loop_
_entity.id
_entity.type
_entity.pdbx_description
1 polymer ?
#
loop_
_entity_poly.entity_id
_entity_poly.type
_entity_poly.pdbx_seq_one_letter_code
_entity_poly.pdbx_strand_id
1 'polypeptide(L)'
;MSTINWFPGHMHKARKEIAEVMPHVDVVIEVIDARIPFSSENPLVPSLRGDTPLIKLLNKADLADPAITALWIEKMEQEAGVKALPVSQQRP
;
A
#
# COMPACT_ATOMS: atom_id res chain seq x y z
N MET A 1 -6.69 22.73 -7.58
CA MET A 1 -6.53 21.32 -7.19
C MET A 1 -7.60 20.53 -7.91
N SER A 2 -7.21 19.61 -8.78
CA SER A 2 -8.14 18.79 -9.57
C SER A 2 -8.71 17.70 -8.67
N THR A 3 -10.01 17.75 -8.40
CA THR A 3 -10.74 16.71 -7.69
C THR A 3 -10.81 15.45 -8.56
N ILE A 4 -10.33 14.33 -8.03
CA ILE A 4 -10.47 13.03 -8.68
C ILE A 4 -11.96 12.66 -8.60
N ASN A 5 -12.64 12.59 -9.74
CA ASN A 5 -14.00 12.07 -9.82
C ASN A 5 -13.95 10.55 -9.87
N TRP A 6 -14.28 9.90 -8.76
CA TRP A 6 -14.07 8.45 -8.59
C TRP A 6 -15.08 7.56 -9.34
N PHE A 7 -16.25 8.07 -9.76
CA PHE A 7 -17.33 7.23 -10.31
C PHE A 7 -17.87 7.70 -11.67
N PRO A 8 -18.38 6.79 -12.54
CA PRO A 8 -18.24 5.33 -12.54
C PRO A 8 -17.06 4.81 -13.39
N GLY A 9 -16.58 5.59 -14.38
CA GLY A 9 -15.57 5.15 -15.35
C GLY A 9 -14.14 5.13 -14.81
N HIS A 10 -13.78 6.06 -13.91
CA HIS A 10 -12.41 6.22 -13.43
C HIS A 10 -11.93 5.04 -12.58
N MET A 11 -12.78 4.54 -11.69
CA MET A 11 -12.43 3.36 -10.88
C MET A 11 -12.28 2.10 -11.73
N HIS A 12 -13.17 1.89 -12.69
CA HIS A 12 -13.06 0.74 -13.58
C HIS A 12 -11.78 0.78 -14.42
N LYS A 13 -11.45 1.97 -14.95
CA LYS A 13 -10.21 2.20 -15.71
C LYS A 13 -8.96 1.93 -14.87
N ALA A 14 -8.85 2.50 -13.67
CA ALA A 14 -7.69 2.31 -12.80
C ALA A 14 -7.51 0.83 -12.40
N ARG A 15 -8.61 0.12 -12.09
CA ARG A 15 -8.56 -1.31 -11.79
C ARG A 15 -8.03 -2.14 -12.97
N LYS A 16 -8.49 -1.83 -14.18
CA LYS A 16 -8.06 -2.50 -15.40
C LYS A 16 -6.58 -2.26 -15.68
N GLU A 17 -6.12 -1.01 -15.57
CA GLU A 17 -4.72 -0.63 -15.77
C GLU A 17 -3.78 -1.33 -14.75
N ILE A 18 -4.17 -1.39 -13.48
CA ILE A 18 -3.38 -2.11 -12.46
C ILE A 18 -3.30 -3.60 -12.81
N ALA A 19 -4.42 -4.23 -13.18
CA ALA A 19 -4.46 -5.65 -13.53
C ALA A 19 -3.62 -5.96 -14.79
N GLU A 20 -3.56 -5.05 -15.76
CA GLU A 20 -2.74 -5.19 -16.97
C GLU A 20 -1.24 -5.08 -16.69
N VAL A 21 -0.84 -4.20 -15.76
CA VAL A 21 0.58 -3.97 -15.45
C VAL A 21 1.13 -4.99 -14.43
N MET A 22 0.32 -5.48 -13.51
CA MET A 22 0.75 -6.35 -12.40
C MET A 22 1.57 -7.60 -12.82
N PRO A 23 1.24 -8.33 -13.90
CA PRO A 23 2.05 -9.49 -14.32
C PRO A 23 3.45 -9.13 -14.85
N HIS A 24 3.72 -7.84 -15.09
CA HIS A 24 4.95 -7.34 -15.69
C HIS A 24 5.86 -6.62 -14.69
N VAL A 25 5.57 -6.67 -13.39
CA VAL A 25 6.38 -6.03 -12.35
C VAL A 25 7.05 -7.07 -11.46
N ASP A 26 8.32 -6.81 -11.11
CA ASP A 26 9.10 -7.68 -10.23
C ASP A 26 8.81 -7.44 -8.74
N VAL A 27 8.28 -6.25 -8.41
CA VAL A 27 7.96 -5.84 -7.04
C VAL A 27 6.82 -4.83 -7.03
N VAL A 28 5.93 -4.94 -6.05
CA VAL A 28 4.88 -3.94 -5.77
C VAL A 28 5.33 -3.07 -4.61
N ILE A 29 5.17 -1.76 -4.73
CA ILE A 29 5.36 -0.82 -3.63
C ILE A 29 4.01 -0.18 -3.34
N GLU A 30 3.45 -0.46 -2.17
CA GLU A 30 2.20 0.13 -1.70
C GLU A 30 2.49 1.17 -0.63
N VAL A 31 2.14 2.43 -0.90
CA VAL A 31 2.30 3.53 0.06
C VAL A 31 0.99 3.71 0.82
N ILE A 32 1.03 3.52 2.13
CA ILE A 32 -0.12 3.61 3.04
C ILE A 32 0.11 4.66 4.14
N ASP A 33 -0.94 5.10 4.81
CA ASP A 33 -0.84 6.09 5.91
C ASP A 33 -0.65 5.35 7.25
N ALA A 34 0.48 5.58 7.92
CA ALA A 34 0.86 4.92 9.17
C ALA A 34 -0.15 5.11 10.31
N ARG A 35 -0.98 6.15 10.26
CA ARG A 35 -2.00 6.43 11.28
C ARG A 35 -3.22 5.52 11.16
N ILE A 36 -3.46 4.99 9.95
CA ILE A 36 -4.59 4.11 9.63
C ILE A 36 -4.16 3.00 8.65
N PRO A 37 -3.19 2.13 9.01
CA PRO A 37 -2.54 1.25 8.03
C PRO A 37 -3.54 0.40 7.27
N PHE A 38 -4.42 -0.32 7.97
CA PHE A 38 -5.47 -1.15 7.37
C PHE A 38 -6.48 -0.38 6.50
N SER A 39 -6.95 0.78 6.96
CA SER A 39 -8.01 1.52 6.24
C SER A 39 -7.50 2.26 5.01
N SER A 40 -6.18 2.46 4.89
CA SER A 40 -5.56 3.14 3.75
C SER A 40 -4.98 2.19 2.70
N GLU A 41 -5.06 0.86 2.92
CA GLU A 41 -4.65 -0.14 1.93
C GLU A 41 -5.61 -0.19 0.73
N ASN A 42 -5.08 -0.63 -0.41
CA ASN A 42 -5.89 -0.98 -1.56
C ASN A 42 -6.26 -2.47 -1.49
N PRO A 43 -7.55 -2.82 -1.30
CA PRO A 43 -7.98 -4.21 -1.15
C PRO A 43 -7.74 -5.08 -2.39
N LEU A 44 -7.42 -4.48 -3.54
CA LEU A 44 -7.13 -5.21 -4.77
C LEU A 44 -5.69 -5.71 -4.84
N VAL A 45 -4.75 -5.07 -4.14
CA VAL A 45 -3.32 -5.42 -4.24
C VAL A 45 -3.06 -6.88 -3.85
N PRO A 46 -3.58 -7.40 -2.72
CA PRO A 46 -3.38 -8.81 -2.36
C PRO A 46 -3.92 -9.79 -3.42
N SER A 47 -5.06 -9.45 -4.05
CA SER A 47 -5.69 -10.32 -5.05
C SER A 47 -4.99 -10.31 -6.41
N LEU A 48 -4.31 -9.21 -6.76
CA LEU A 48 -3.67 -9.04 -8.07
C LEU A 48 -2.19 -9.43 -8.05
N ARG A 49 -1.48 -9.22 -6.94
CA ARG A 49 -0.02 -9.42 -6.88
C ARG A 49 0.42 -10.88 -6.99
N GLY A 50 -0.43 -11.85 -6.63
CA GLY A 50 -0.03 -13.25 -6.57
C GLY A 50 1.23 -13.44 -5.71
N ASP A 51 2.27 -14.05 -6.30
CA ASP A 51 3.56 -14.28 -5.65
C ASP A 51 4.53 -13.09 -5.75
N THR A 52 4.17 -12.02 -6.47
CA THR A 52 5.03 -10.83 -6.61
C THR A 52 5.27 -10.21 -5.23
N PRO A 53 6.55 -10.00 -4.82
CA PRO A 53 6.90 -9.38 -3.55
C PRO A 53 6.26 -7.99 -3.37
N LEU A 54 5.87 -7.68 -2.15
CA LEU A 54 5.20 -6.43 -1.77
C LEU A 54 5.97 -5.68 -0.69
N ILE A 55 6.32 -4.43 -0.95
CA ILE A 55 6.85 -3.50 0.05
C ILE A 55 5.72 -2.54 0.45
N LYS A 56 5.29 -2.58 1.70
CA LYS A 56 4.37 -1.62 2.30
C LYS A 56 5.15 -0.48 2.95
N LEU A 57 5.01 0.73 2.41
CA LEU A 57 5.59 1.94 2.97
C LEU A 57 4.56 2.66 3.84
N LEU A 58 4.71 2.58 5.15
CA LEU A 58 3.87 3.25 6.13
C LEU A 58 4.33 4.71 6.24
N ASN A 59 3.79 5.56 5.37
CA ASN A 59 4.12 6.98 5.28
C ASN A 59 3.51 7.76 6.46
N LYS A 60 4.11 8.92 6.77
CA LYS A 60 3.76 9.79 7.91
C LYS A 60 3.94 9.07 9.26
N ALA A 61 4.92 8.18 9.35
CA ALA A 61 5.21 7.46 10.59
C ALA A 61 5.59 8.40 11.75
N ASP A 62 6.06 9.61 11.46
CA ASP A 62 6.31 10.69 12.43
C ASP A 62 5.02 11.21 13.10
N LEU A 63 3.85 11.01 12.48
CA LEU A 63 2.55 11.42 12.99
C LEU A 63 1.75 10.26 13.60
N ALA A 64 2.29 9.04 13.58
CA ALA A 64 1.65 7.85 14.11
C ALA A 64 2.28 7.44 15.45
N ASP A 65 1.55 6.66 16.25
CA ASP A 65 2.12 6.05 17.44
C ASP A 65 3.18 5.01 17.03
N PRO A 66 4.45 5.13 17.50
CA PRO A 66 5.52 4.24 17.07
C PRO A 66 5.35 2.80 17.58
N ALA A 67 4.75 2.59 18.75
CA ALA A 67 4.49 1.26 19.29
C ALA A 67 3.38 0.56 18.49
N ILE A 68 2.31 1.29 18.15
CA ILE A 68 1.23 0.75 17.32
C ILE A 68 1.73 0.49 15.88
N THR A 69 2.56 1.38 15.34
CA THR A 69 3.17 1.20 14.02
C THR A 69 4.02 -0.08 13.97
N ALA A 70 4.80 -0.36 15.03
CA ALA A 70 5.59 -1.59 15.13
C ALA A 70 4.71 -2.85 15.13
N LEU A 71 3.57 -2.83 15.84
CA LEU A 71 2.61 -3.94 15.82
C LEU A 71 1.99 -4.15 14.43
N TRP A 72 1.70 -3.07 13.70
CA TRP A 72 1.22 -3.18 12.31
C TRP A 72 2.27 -3.76 11.37
N ILE A 73 3.53 -3.34 11.50
CA ILE A 73 4.65 -3.90 10.73
C ILE A 73 4.75 -5.40 10.99
N GLU A 74 4.79 -5.82 12.25
CA GLU A 74 4.84 -7.24 12.61
C GLU A 74 3.64 -8.00 12.03
N LYS A 75 2.43 -7.43 12.13
CA LYS A 75 1.22 -8.04 11.59
C LYS A 75 1.27 -8.20 10.06
N MET A 76 1.77 -7.20 9.34
CA MET A 76 1.85 -7.20 7.88
C MET A 76 2.93 -8.16 7.36
N GLU A 77 4.07 -8.24 8.06
CA GLU A 77 5.18 -9.14 7.69
C GLU A 77 4.88 -10.62 7.97
N GLN A 78 3.74 -10.95 8.60
CA GLN A 78 3.22 -12.33 8.66
C GLN A 78 2.74 -12.83 7.28
N GLU A 79 2.44 -11.93 6.34
CA GLU A 79 2.04 -12.30 4.99
C GLU A 79 3.27 -12.63 4.13
N ALA A 80 3.21 -13.74 3.39
CA ALA A 80 4.33 -14.18 2.57
C ALA A 80 4.70 -13.16 1.48
N GLY A 81 5.99 -12.87 1.38
CA GLY A 81 6.52 -11.92 0.41
C GLY A 81 6.26 -10.45 0.75
N VAL A 82 5.79 -10.13 1.96
CA VAL A 82 5.55 -8.75 2.40
C VAL A 82 6.71 -8.25 3.28
N LYS A 83 7.19 -7.04 2.97
CA LYS A 83 8.06 -6.24 3.84
C LYS A 83 7.38 -4.93 4.18
N ALA A 84 7.43 -4.48 5.43
CA ALA A 84 6.82 -3.23 5.85
C ALA A 84 7.87 -2.26 6.44
N LEU A 85 7.83 -1.00 6.02
CA LEU A 85 8.81 0.01 6.42
C LEU A 85 8.10 1.31 6.84
N PRO A 86 8.38 1.84 8.04
CA PRO A 86 7.88 3.15 8.45
C PRO A 86 8.73 4.26 7.84
N VAL A 87 8.10 5.14 7.07
CA VAL A 87 8.77 6.26 6.40
C VAL A 87 8.13 7.59 6.78
N SER A 88 8.92 8.66 6.74
CA SER A 88 8.42 10.04 6.90
C SER A 88 9.12 10.95 5.92
N GLN A 89 8.58 12.14 5.64
CA GLN A 89 9.24 13.09 4.73
C GLN A 89 10.64 13.49 5.23
N GLN A 90 10.84 13.47 6.55
CA GLN A 90 12.11 13.79 7.20
C GLN A 90 13.10 12.61 7.16
N ARG A 91 12.60 11.39 6.88
CA ARG A 91 13.37 10.15 6.78
C ARG A 91 12.79 9.31 5.62
N PRO A 92 13.09 9.70 4.37
CA PRO A 92 12.57 9.04 3.18
C PRO A 92 13.09 7.61 3.03
#